data_AF-A0AAV4JYL2-F1
#
_entry.id   AF-A0AAV4JYL2-F1
#
_cell.length_a   1.000
_cell.length_b   1.000
_cell.length_c   1.000
_cell.angle_alpha   90.00
_cell.angle_beta   90.00
_cell.angle_gamma   90.00
#
_symmetry.space_group_name_H-M   'P 1'
#
loop_
_entity.id
_entity.type
_entity.pdbx_description
1 polymer ?
#
loop_
_entity_poly.entity_id
_entity_poly.type
_entity_poly.pdbx_seq_one_letter_code
_entity_poly.pdbx_strand_id
1 'polypeptide(L)'
;MLSDNLNLIRSDRQSRRRRASTITVNAMRPRWHAHQVPNCEFKVGYSDKLPFLKSGTVDLFCSGESFNLMPQKETFAEADRVLKPGGSIAIFGYDIPSTDIPELQESIQKYGMKIFPFYPKETAQLLDRFHNLEMPYPGWIR
;
A
#
# COMPACT_ATOMS: atom_id res chain seq x y z
N MET A 1 -30.86 25.09 18.83
CA MET A 1 -31.35 23.96 17.98
C MET A 1 -30.37 23.54 16.88
N LEU A 2 -29.67 24.45 16.18
CA LEU A 2 -28.61 24.06 15.21
C LEU A 2 -27.23 23.77 15.85
N SER A 3 -26.96 24.35 17.03
CA SER A 3 -25.72 24.16 17.80
C SER A 3 -25.58 22.74 18.39
N ASP A 4 -26.70 22.14 18.78
CA ASP A 4 -26.72 20.91 19.57
C ASP A 4 -26.47 19.67 18.69
N ASN A 5 -26.91 19.72 17.43
CA ASN A 5 -26.66 18.67 16.43
C ASN A 5 -25.19 18.63 15.95
N LEU A 6 -24.50 19.77 15.95
CA LEU A 6 -23.07 19.83 15.62
C LEU A 6 -22.19 19.23 16.72
N ASN A 7 -22.61 19.34 17.98
CA ASN A 7 -21.89 18.74 19.11
C ASN A 7 -22.06 17.21 19.16
N LEU A 8 -23.23 16.69 18.80
CA LEU A 8 -23.49 15.25 18.71
C LEU A 8 -22.69 14.57 17.57
N ILE A 9 -22.56 15.25 16.42
CA ILE A 9 -21.75 14.77 15.29
C ILE A 9 -20.24 14.84 15.61
N ARG A 10 -19.80 15.84 16.38
CA ARG A 10 -18.41 15.96 16.84
C ARG A 10 -18.06 14.89 17.88
N SER A 11 -18.97 14.57 18.80
CA SER A 11 -18.75 13.51 19.80
C SER A 11 -18.72 12.10 19.18
N ASP A 12 -19.55 11.84 18.16
CA ASP A 12 -19.55 10.54 17.44
C ASP A 12 -18.32 10.39 16.51
N ARG A 13 -17.74 11.49 16.01
CA ARG A 13 -16.44 11.44 15.29
C ARG A 13 -15.25 11.22 16.21
N GLN A 14 -15.29 11.71 17.46
CA GLN A 14 -14.24 11.45 18.44
C GLN A 14 -14.27 10.00 18.96
N SER A 15 -15.46 9.40 19.11
CA SER A 15 -15.61 8.02 19.58
C SER A 15 -15.18 6.96 18.54
N ARG A 16 -15.21 7.32 17.24
CA ARG A 16 -14.86 6.43 16.12
C ARG A 16 -13.46 6.61 15.55
N ARG A 17 -12.57 7.34 16.21
CA ARG A 17 -11.12 7.24 15.92
C ARG A 17 -10.61 5.88 16.42
N ARG A 18 -10.95 4.81 15.70
CA ARG A 18 -10.10 3.62 15.70
C ARG A 18 -8.73 4.14 15.25
N ARG A 19 -7.73 4.04 16.12
CA ARG A 19 -6.35 4.39 15.77
C ARG A 19 -5.98 3.50 14.59
N ALA A 20 -6.04 4.04 13.38
CA ALA A 20 -5.37 3.46 12.24
C ALA A 20 -3.87 3.69 12.50
N SER A 21 -3.25 2.74 13.19
CA SER A 21 -1.80 2.67 13.26
C SER A 21 -1.34 2.13 11.92
N THR A 22 -1.00 3.04 11.01
CA THR A 22 -0.36 2.68 9.74
C THR A 22 1.08 2.31 10.02
N ILE A 23 1.42 1.06 9.74
CA ILE A 23 2.80 0.58 9.76
C ILE A 23 3.25 0.49 8.30
N THR A 24 4.23 1.31 7.94
CA THR A 24 4.92 1.20 6.67
C THR A 24 6.14 0.31 6.86
N VAL A 25 6.14 -0.85 6.22
CA VAL A 25 7.28 -1.77 6.17
C VAL A 25 8.02 -1.48 4.87
N ASN A 26 9.16 -0.82 4.97
CA ASN A 26 9.96 -0.48 3.78
C ASN A 26 11.07 -1.53 3.62
N ALA A 27 11.00 -2.33 2.55
CA ALA A 27 11.99 -3.37 2.26
C ALA A 27 13.30 -2.82 1.67
N MET A 28 13.42 -1.49 1.48
CA MET A 28 14.63 -0.85 0.98
C MET A 28 15.17 0.16 1.98
N ARG A 29 16.50 0.12 2.18
CA ARG A 29 17.38 0.90 3.08
C ARG A 29 16.76 2.18 3.66
N PRO A 30 17.06 2.53 4.93
CA PRO A 30 16.49 3.72 5.58
C PRO A 30 16.69 4.96 4.70
N ARG A 31 15.60 5.39 4.07
CA ARG A 31 15.59 6.62 3.28
C ARG A 31 15.65 7.75 4.29
N TRP A 32 16.73 8.51 4.18
CA TRP A 32 17.10 9.62 5.04
C TRP A 32 15.88 10.49 5.36
N HIS A 33 15.61 10.65 6.66
CA HIS A 33 14.52 11.44 7.26
C HIS A 33 13.12 10.83 7.16
N ALA A 34 12.88 9.74 7.91
CA ALA A 34 11.52 9.48 8.40
C ALA A 34 11.10 10.68 9.27
N HIS A 35 10.37 11.62 8.68
CA HIS A 35 9.81 12.74 9.42
C HIS A 35 8.93 12.18 10.54
N GLN A 36 8.95 12.82 11.71
CA GLN A 36 8.04 12.47 12.79
C GLN A 36 6.61 12.80 12.35
N VAL A 37 5.94 11.82 11.76
CA VAL A 37 4.54 11.91 11.36
C VAL A 37 3.69 11.46 12.54
N PRO A 38 2.81 12.32 13.10
CA PRO A 38 1.93 11.92 14.18
C PRO A 38 1.11 10.69 13.81
N ASN A 39 1.04 9.71 14.72
CA ASN A 39 0.35 8.42 14.53
C ASN A 39 0.96 7.50 13.45
N CYS A 40 2.21 7.72 13.03
CA CYS A 40 2.95 6.82 12.18
C CYS A 40 4.18 6.29 12.90
N GLU A 41 4.43 4.98 12.78
CA GLU A 41 5.63 4.35 13.29
C GLU A 41 6.36 3.66 12.13
N PHE A 42 7.63 3.99 11.97
CA PHE A 42 8.49 3.38 10.96
C PHE A 42 9.30 2.26 11.61
N LYS A 43 9.23 1.06 11.02
CA LYS A 43 9.98 -0.12 11.45
C LYS A 43 10.78 -0.66 10.28
N VAL A 44 12.01 -1.08 10.56
CA VAL A 44 12.81 -1.87 9.62
C VAL A 44 12.40 -3.32 9.76
N GLY A 45 12.03 -3.97 8.65
CA GLY A 45 11.58 -5.35 8.62
C GLY A 45 11.28 -5.82 7.21
N TYR A 46 10.98 -7.11 7.08
CA TYR A 46 10.53 -7.72 5.82
C TYR A 46 9.01 -7.87 5.83
N SER A 47 8.38 -7.87 4.66
CA SER A 47 6.91 -7.92 4.53
C SER A 47 6.28 -9.22 5.04
N ASP A 48 7.03 -10.31 4.97
CA ASP A 48 6.67 -11.66 5.41
C ASP A 48 6.95 -11.92 6.89
N LYS A 49 7.59 -10.98 7.59
CA LYS A 49 7.94 -11.15 9.00
C LYS A 49 7.90 -9.84 9.77
N LEU A 50 6.80 -9.63 10.48
CA LEU A 50 6.48 -8.44 11.27
C LEU A 50 6.44 -8.79 12.76
N PRO A 51 7.59 -9.08 13.41
CA PRO A 51 7.65 -9.57 14.79
C PRO A 51 7.16 -8.54 15.82
N PHE A 52 7.10 -7.26 15.44
CA PHE A 52 6.60 -6.17 16.27
C PHE A 52 5.06 -6.08 16.27
N LEU A 53 4.38 -6.85 15.41
CA LEU A 53 2.91 -6.94 15.34
C LEU A 53 2.39 -8.22 15.98
N LYS A 54 1.38 -8.07 16.83
CA LYS A 54 0.61 -9.20 17.38
C LYS A 54 -0.42 -9.66 16.34
N SER A 55 -0.78 -10.95 16.41
CA SER A 55 -1.80 -11.51 15.54
C SER A 55 -3.16 -10.85 15.75
N GLY A 56 -3.95 -10.66 14.68
CA GLY A 56 -5.29 -10.09 14.77
C GLY A 56 -5.34 -8.65 15.30
N THR A 57 -4.35 -7.81 15.00
CA THR A 57 -4.29 -6.42 15.51
C THR A 57 -4.40 -5.36 14.44
N VAL A 58 -4.28 -5.73 13.16
CA VAL A 58 -4.29 -4.80 12.03
C VAL A 58 -5.65 -4.82 11.34
N ASP A 59 -6.18 -3.64 11.01
CA ASP A 59 -7.41 -3.52 10.21
C ASP A 59 -7.13 -3.52 8.69
N LEU A 60 -5.97 -2.97 8.28
CA LEU A 60 -5.55 -2.84 6.88
C LEU A 60 -4.07 -3.17 6.72
N PHE A 61 -3.76 -4.13 5.86
CA PHE A 61 -2.41 -4.38 5.35
C PHE A 61 -2.31 -3.74 3.96
N CYS A 62 -1.28 -2.94 3.70
CA CYS A 62 -1.14 -2.34 2.37
C CYS A 62 0.29 -2.39 1.84
N SER A 63 0.39 -2.58 0.52
CA SER A 63 1.65 -2.46 -0.22
C SER A 63 1.47 -1.44 -1.34
N GLY A 64 2.20 -0.33 -1.23
CA GLY A 64 2.33 0.66 -2.28
C GLY A 64 3.64 0.45 -3.03
N GLU A 65 3.55 0.18 -4.34
CA GLU A 65 4.68 0.25 -5.29
C GLU A 65 5.82 -0.77 -5.06
N SER A 66 5.62 -1.80 -4.22
CA SER A 66 6.70 -2.74 -3.87
C SER A 66 6.28 -4.20 -3.73
N PHE A 67 4.99 -4.53 -3.92
CA PHE A 67 4.50 -5.90 -3.75
C PHE A 67 5.19 -6.91 -4.70
N ASN A 68 5.61 -6.45 -5.87
CA ASN A 68 6.34 -7.21 -6.87
C ASN A 68 7.75 -7.65 -6.42
N LEU A 69 8.27 -7.10 -5.31
CA LEU A 69 9.58 -7.43 -4.75
C LEU A 69 9.50 -8.35 -3.52
N MET A 70 8.28 -8.66 -3.08
CA MET A 70 8.04 -9.40 -1.84
C MET A 70 7.89 -10.90 -2.10
N PRO A 71 8.26 -11.76 -1.13
CA PRO A 71 7.89 -13.17 -1.17
C PRO A 71 6.36 -13.28 -0.96
N GLN A 72 5.59 -13.37 -2.05
CA GLN A 72 4.15 -13.13 -2.03
C GLN A 72 3.39 -14.11 -1.14
N LYS A 73 3.71 -15.41 -1.22
CA LYS A 73 3.05 -16.46 -0.43
C LYS A 73 3.25 -16.22 1.06
N GLU A 74 4.48 -15.94 1.47
CA GLU A 74 4.85 -15.69 2.86
C GLU A 74 4.28 -14.35 3.34
N THR A 75 4.22 -13.35 2.45
CA THR A 75 3.60 -12.04 2.74
C THR A 75 2.09 -12.17 2.96
N PHE A 76 1.39 -12.99 2.16
CA PHE A 76 -0.03 -13.27 2.41
C PHE A 76 -0.24 -14.03 3.73
N ALA A 77 0.59 -15.03 4.03
CA ALA A 77 0.51 -15.73 5.31
C ALA A 77 0.74 -14.80 6.52
N GLU A 78 1.66 -13.85 6.39
CA GLU A 78 1.90 -12.85 7.42
C GLU A 78 0.75 -11.83 7.51
N ALA A 79 0.17 -11.44 6.38
CA ALA A 79 -1.03 -10.61 6.34
C ALA A 79 -2.19 -11.30 7.08
N ASP A 80 -2.43 -12.59 6.82
CA ASP A 80 -3.45 -13.39 7.51
C ASP A 80 -3.22 -13.46 9.01
N ARG A 81 -1.95 -13.56 9.44
CA ARG A 81 -1.60 -13.58 10.86
C ARG A 81 -1.94 -12.24 11.53
N VAL A 82 -1.55 -11.12 10.93
CA VAL A 82 -1.66 -9.81 11.59
C VAL A 82 -3.04 -9.17 11.45
N LEU A 83 -3.78 -9.48 10.39
CA LEU A 83 -5.12 -8.95 10.14
C LEU A 83 -6.13 -9.49 11.14
N LYS A 84 -7.02 -8.59 11.60
CA LYS A 84 -8.23 -8.96 12.35
C LYS A 84 -9.18 -9.77 11.46
N PRO A 85 -10.12 -10.55 12.04
CA PRO A 85 -11.27 -11.05 11.30
C PRO A 85 -12.00 -9.90 10.58
N GLY A 86 -12.13 -9.99 9.26
CA GLY A 86 -12.71 -8.94 8.42
C GLY A 86 -11.78 -7.76 8.08
N GLY A 87 -10.49 -7.85 8.42
CA GLY A 87 -9.47 -6.92 7.94
C GLY A 87 -9.24 -7.06 6.43
N SER A 88 -8.61 -6.06 5.83
CA SER A 88 -8.40 -6.01 4.38
C SER A 88 -6.94 -5.92 3.99
N ILE A 89 -6.62 -6.42 2.80
CA ILE A 89 -5.35 -6.17 2.13
C ILE A 89 -5.60 -5.24 0.93
N ALA A 90 -4.73 -4.27 0.73
CA ALA A 90 -4.76 -3.36 -0.42
C ALA A 90 -3.38 -3.29 -1.09
N ILE A 91 -3.33 -3.64 -2.37
CA ILE A 91 -2.11 -3.60 -3.17
C ILE A 91 -2.34 -2.56 -4.27
N PHE A 92 -1.46 -1.57 -4.34
CA PHE A 92 -1.57 -0.49 -5.31
C PHE A 92 -0.19 -0.06 -5.81
N GLY A 93 -0.17 0.57 -6.96
CA GLY A 93 1.06 1.04 -7.60
C GLY A 93 0.76 2.12 -8.63
N TYR A 94 1.80 2.48 -9.39
CA TYR A 94 1.69 3.42 -10.49
C TYR A 94 1.82 2.72 -11.83
N ASP A 95 1.36 3.40 -12.86
CA ASP A 95 1.57 3.03 -14.25
C ASP A 95 2.59 3.96 -14.91
N ILE A 96 2.95 3.66 -16.16
CA ILE A 96 3.70 4.56 -17.03
C ILE A 96 2.93 5.89 -17.12
N PRO A 97 3.60 7.04 -16.90
CA PRO A 97 2.98 8.34 -17.05
C PRO A 97 2.30 8.47 -18.41
N SER A 98 1.13 9.11 -18.43
CA SER A 98 0.40 9.41 -19.66
C SER A 98 -0.17 10.82 -19.62
N THR A 99 -0.43 11.39 -20.79
CA THR A 99 -0.98 12.73 -20.94
C THR A 99 -1.79 12.83 -22.23
N ASP A 100 -2.79 13.72 -22.22
CA ASP A 100 -3.63 14.00 -23.39
C ASP A 100 -2.95 14.95 -24.41
N ILE A 101 -1.77 15.50 -24.07
CA ILE A 101 -1.01 16.38 -24.95
C ILE A 101 -0.17 15.51 -25.92
N PRO A 102 -0.49 15.48 -27.23
CA PRO A 102 0.12 14.51 -28.15
C PRO A 102 1.65 14.58 -28.23
N GLU A 103 2.24 15.78 -28.27
CA GLU A 103 3.70 15.91 -28.40
C GLU A 103 4.44 15.42 -27.12
N LEU A 104 3.83 15.64 -25.95
CA LEU A 104 4.37 15.13 -24.69
C LEU A 104 4.17 13.61 -24.58
N GLN A 105 3.02 13.10 -25.00
CA GLN A 105 2.74 11.66 -25.00
C GLN A 105 3.72 10.89 -25.90
N GLU A 106 4.02 11.43 -27.08
CA GLU A 106 5.03 10.86 -27.98
C GLU A 106 6.42 10.88 -27.34
N SER A 107 6.78 11.98 -26.66
CA SER A 107 8.06 12.11 -25.95
C SER A 107 8.18 11.09 -24.81
N ILE A 108 7.11 10.89 -24.02
CA ILE A 108 7.05 9.91 -22.94
C ILE A 108 7.19 8.49 -23.51
N GLN A 109 6.49 8.15 -24.59
CA GLN A 109 6.57 6.84 -25.21
C GLN A 109 7.98 6.55 -25.75
N LYS A 110 8.60 7.50 -26.45
CA LYS A 110 9.97 7.38 -26.95
C LYS A 110 10.97 7.17 -25.82
N TYR A 111 10.84 7.94 -24.74
CA TYR A 111 11.68 7.76 -23.55
C TYR A 111 11.45 6.40 -22.90
N GLY A 112 10.19 6.00 -22.72
CA GLY A 112 9.76 4.70 -22.20
C GLY A 112 10.40 3.53 -22.94
N MET A 113 10.35 3.53 -24.28
CA MET A 113 10.97 2.48 -25.10
C MET A 113 12.50 2.41 -24.96
N LYS A 114 13.15 3.55 -24.70
CA LYS A 114 14.61 3.61 -24.49
C LYS A 114 15.01 3.07 -23.11
N ILE A 115 14.20 3.31 -22.08
CA ILE A 115 14.49 2.87 -20.70
C ILE A 115 14.04 1.43 -20.43
N PHE A 116 13.01 0.94 -21.12
CA PHE A 116 12.39 -0.35 -20.88
C PHE A 116 13.38 -1.54 -20.83
N PRO A 117 14.40 -1.63 -21.72
CA PRO A 117 15.40 -2.71 -21.63
C PRO A 117 16.23 -2.73 -20.34
N PHE A 118 16.25 -1.63 -19.59
CA PHE A 118 16.97 -1.50 -18.33
C PHE A 118 16.06 -1.66 -17.09
N TYR A 119 14.75 -1.87 -17.29
CA TYR A 119 13.85 -2.11 -16.17
C TYR A 119 14.11 -3.48 -15.54
N PRO A 120 14.16 -3.59 -14.20
CA PRO A 120 14.24 -4.86 -13.52
C PRO A 120 13.02 -5.74 -13.88
N LYS A 121 13.23 -7.04 -14.10
CA LYS A 121 12.14 -7.96 -14.50
C LYS A 121 11.01 -8.00 -13.47
N GLU A 122 11.36 -7.76 -12.22
CA GLU A 122 10.45 -7.70 -11.09
C GLU A 122 9.40 -6.59 -11.26
N THR A 123 9.68 -5.54 -12.04
CA THR A 123 8.70 -4.46 -12.31
C THR A 123 7.59 -4.86 -13.27
N ALA A 124 7.68 -6.04 -13.92
CA ALA A 124 6.67 -6.48 -14.89
C ALA A 124 5.27 -6.55 -14.29
N GLN A 125 5.11 -7.02 -13.05
CA GLN A 125 3.81 -7.04 -12.38
C GLN A 125 3.25 -5.64 -12.13
N LEU A 126 4.11 -4.66 -11.84
CA LEU A 126 3.70 -3.28 -11.64
C LEU A 126 3.23 -2.65 -12.97
N LEU A 127 3.98 -2.88 -14.06
CA LEU A 127 3.64 -2.40 -15.40
C LEU A 127 2.41 -3.09 -15.99
N ASP A 128 2.17 -4.35 -15.61
CA ASP A 128 0.92 -5.07 -15.88
C ASP A 128 -0.25 -4.57 -15.01
N ARG A 129 -0.07 -3.51 -14.21
CA ARG A 129 -1.07 -3.02 -13.24
C ARG A 129 -1.56 -4.12 -12.30
N PHE A 130 -0.69 -5.07 -11.99
CA PHE A 130 -0.96 -6.31 -11.27
C PHE A 130 -2.06 -7.17 -11.91
N HIS A 131 -2.32 -7.10 -13.22
CA HIS A 131 -3.46 -7.79 -13.88
C HIS A 131 -3.47 -9.29 -13.60
N ASN A 132 -2.29 -9.90 -13.63
CA ASN A 132 -2.08 -11.32 -13.39
C ASN A 132 -1.79 -11.68 -11.92
N LEU A 133 -1.92 -10.74 -10.99
CA LEU A 133 -1.79 -11.04 -9.56
C LEU A 133 -3.04 -11.78 -9.08
N GLU A 134 -2.86 -13.02 -8.63
CA GLU A 134 -3.91 -13.81 -7.99
C GLU A 134 -3.96 -13.51 -6.49
N MET A 135 -5.10 -12.99 -6.02
CA MET A 135 -5.34 -12.80 -4.60
C MET A 135 -5.92 -14.09 -4.01
N PRO A 136 -5.38 -14.61 -2.88
CA PRO A 136 -5.86 -15.85 -2.26
C PRO A 136 -7.20 -15.66 -1.53
N TYR A 137 -7.81 -14.48 -1.61
CA TYR A 137 -9.00 -14.10 -0.84
C TYR A 137 -10.24 -14.11 -1.74
N PRO A 138 -11.33 -14.78 -1.34
CA PRO A 138 -12.56 -14.78 -2.13
C PRO A 138 -13.17 -13.37 -2.19
N GLY A 139 -13.69 -12.99 -3.36
CA GLY A 139 -14.39 -11.72 -3.54
C GLY A 139 -13.49 -10.48 -3.58
N TRP A 140 -12.19 -10.64 -3.85
CA TRP A 140 -11.30 -9.52 -4.10
C TRP A 140 -11.73 -8.72 -5.34
N ILE A 141 -11.44 -7.42 -5.32
CA ILE A 141 -11.76 -6.48 -6.39
C ILE A 141 -10.49 -5.80 -6.87
N ARG A 142 -10.52 -5.36 -8.14
CA ARG A 142 -9.47 -4.56 -8.77
C ARG A 142 -9.95 -3.14 -9.00
#